data_AF-A0A3T7S7K6-F1
#
_entry.id   AF-A0A3T7S7K6-F1
#
_cell.length_a   1.000
_cell.length_b   1.000
_cell.length_c   1.000
_cell.angle_alpha   90.00
_cell.angle_beta   90.00
_cell.angle_gamma   90.00
#
_symmetry.space_group_name_H-M   'P 1'
#
loop_
_entity.id
_entity.type
_entity.pdbx_description
1 polymer ?
#
loop_
_entity_poly.entity_id
_entity_poly.type
_entity_poly.pdbx_seq_one_letter_code
_entity_poly.pdbx_strand_id
1 'polypeptide(L)'
;LPEKERPEYTEGREGYYWPHKLNGDTASAMLDIAIRDFDIVGYQQRKITLQAIVDKLRQRWGDERISITLSDIYDNVKPALDNYPGIMKNVVQAMRNLGITPKPLIMRGGYDGSVITPKGLPT
;
A
#
# COMPACT_ATOMS: atom_id res chain seq x y z
N LEU A 1 -8.76 8.41 12.29
CA LEU A 1 -8.50 7.13 11.58
C LEU A 1 -8.95 5.98 12.47
N PRO A 2 -9.30 4.80 11.93
CA PRO A 2 -9.61 3.62 12.73
C PRO A 2 -8.39 3.18 13.57
N GLU A 3 -8.58 2.97 14.88
CA GLU A 3 -7.49 2.73 15.83
C GLU A 3 -6.70 1.44 15.55
N LYS A 4 -7.37 0.41 15.01
CA LYS A 4 -6.77 -0.90 14.75
C LYS A 4 -6.09 -0.99 13.38
N GLU A 5 -6.25 0.01 12.52
CA GLU A 5 -5.72 -0.01 11.14
C GLU A 5 -4.42 0.79 11.02
N ARG A 6 -3.46 0.46 11.88
CA ARG A 6 -2.13 1.06 11.94
C ARG A 6 -1.05 -0.01 11.86
N PRO A 7 0.16 0.29 11.36
CA PRO A 7 1.18 -0.72 11.07
C PRO A 7 1.45 -1.67 12.23
N GLU A 8 1.48 -1.16 13.47
CA GLU A 8 1.81 -1.90 14.67
C GLU A 8 0.66 -2.78 15.22
N TYR A 9 -0.54 -2.69 14.64
CA TYR A 9 -1.71 -3.55 14.96
C TYR A 9 -2.14 -4.46 13.81
N THR A 10 -1.35 -4.53 12.74
CA THR A 10 -1.70 -5.32 11.55
C THR A 10 -0.58 -6.30 11.21
N GLU A 11 -0.93 -7.45 10.66
CA GLU A 11 0.00 -8.50 10.26
C GLU A 11 -0.34 -9.10 8.88
N GLY A 12 0.62 -9.83 8.29
CA GLY A 12 0.42 -10.54 7.04
C GLY A 12 -0.16 -9.66 5.91
N ARG A 13 -1.41 -9.92 5.53
CA ARG A 13 -2.13 -9.23 4.44
C ARG A 13 -3.03 -8.09 4.89
N GLU A 14 -3.07 -7.79 6.18
CA GLU A 14 -3.89 -6.69 6.70
C GLU A 14 -3.33 -5.34 6.24
N GLY A 15 -4.19 -4.54 5.63
CA GLY A 15 -3.89 -3.17 5.24
C GLY A 15 -3.96 -2.19 6.42
N TYR A 16 -3.37 -1.02 6.25
CA TYR A 16 -3.29 0.01 7.27
C TYR A 16 -3.17 1.42 6.68
N TYR A 17 -3.38 2.42 7.54
CA TYR A 17 -2.97 3.81 7.31
C TYR A 17 -1.70 4.09 8.10
N TRP A 18 -0.76 4.80 7.49
CA TRP A 18 0.48 5.20 8.15
C TRP A 18 0.73 6.70 7.99
N PRO A 19 0.23 7.51 8.94
CA PRO A 19 0.64 8.90 9.08
C PRO A 19 2.11 8.93 9.48
N HIS A 20 2.97 9.46 8.62
CA HIS A 20 4.43 9.34 8.79
C HIS A 20 5.15 10.69 8.72
N LYS A 21 4.46 11.76 8.34
CA LYS A 21 5.02 13.11 8.37
C LYS A 21 3.92 14.12 8.67
N LEU A 22 4.15 14.90 9.72
CA LEU A 22 3.31 16.03 10.11
C LEU A 22 4.20 17.27 10.12
N ASN A 23 3.81 18.31 9.41
CA ASN A 23 4.48 19.60 9.43
C ASN A 23 3.42 20.70 9.53
N GLY A 24 3.63 21.71 10.37
CA GLY A 24 2.70 22.81 10.49
C GLY A 24 3.09 23.84 11.55
N ASP A 25 2.37 24.94 11.51
CA ASP A 25 2.47 26.07 12.42
C ASP A 25 1.06 26.62 12.75
N THR A 26 0.99 27.87 13.24
CA THR A 26 -0.29 28.52 13.58
C THR A 26 -1.16 28.86 12.37
N ALA A 27 -0.59 28.93 11.17
CA ALA A 27 -1.29 29.30 9.94
C ALA A 27 -1.73 28.08 9.12
N SER A 28 -0.93 27.02 9.06
CA SER A 28 -1.23 25.84 8.25
C SER A 28 -0.60 24.55 8.80
N ALA A 29 -1.18 23.40 8.47
CA ALA A 29 -0.61 22.09 8.76
C ALA A 29 -0.85 21.10 7.61
N MET A 30 0.09 20.20 7.40
CA MET A 30 0.08 19.14 6.39
C MET A 30 0.43 17.80 7.03
N LEU A 31 -0.36 16.78 6.72
CA LEU A 31 -0.18 15.41 7.20
C LEU A 31 -0.07 14.46 6.00
N ASP A 32 1.09 13.82 5.85
CA ASP A 32 1.29 12.78 4.85
C ASP A 32 0.91 11.42 5.44
N ILE A 33 0.00 10.72 4.75
CA ILE A 33 -0.50 9.41 5.12
C ILE A 33 -0.20 8.44 3.98
N ALA A 34 0.56 7.39 4.26
CA ALA A 34 0.68 6.27 3.34
C ALA A 34 -0.49 5.30 3.54
N ILE A 35 -1.14 4.90 2.45
CA ILE A 35 -2.13 3.83 2.45
C ILE A 35 -1.43 2.56 1.96
N ARG A 36 -1.63 1.46 2.68
CA ARG A 36 -1.14 0.14 2.30
C ARG A 36 -2.26 -0.86 2.41
N ASP A 37 -2.47 -1.62 1.34
CA ASP A 37 -3.39 -2.76 1.35
C ASP A 37 -2.91 -3.79 0.32
N PHE A 38 -3.16 -5.07 0.61
CA PHE A 38 -2.83 -6.16 -0.31
C PHE A 38 -3.91 -6.36 -1.37
N ASP A 39 -5.15 -5.94 -1.05
CA ASP A 39 -6.30 -5.99 -1.91
C ASP A 39 -6.63 -4.58 -2.44
N ILE A 40 -6.87 -4.49 -3.76
CA ILE A 40 -7.30 -3.27 -4.41
C ILE A 40 -8.61 -2.74 -3.84
N VAL A 41 -9.55 -3.61 -3.47
CA VAL A 41 -10.84 -3.22 -2.88
C VAL A 41 -10.62 -2.55 -1.53
N GLY A 42 -9.80 -3.16 -0.67
CA GLY A 42 -9.42 -2.59 0.62
C GLY A 42 -8.71 -1.25 0.46
N TYR A 43 -7.78 -1.17 -0.49
CA TYR A 43 -7.06 0.06 -0.83
C TYR A 43 -8.00 1.20 -1.26
N GLN A 44 -8.97 0.94 -2.14
CA GLN A 44 -9.95 1.94 -2.57
C GLN A 44 -10.89 2.34 -1.41
N GLN A 45 -11.33 1.39 -0.58
CA GLN A 45 -12.16 1.68 0.58
C GLN A 45 -11.43 2.60 1.58
N ARG A 46 -10.11 2.46 1.71
CA ARG A 46 -9.28 3.34 2.54
C ARG A 46 -9.22 4.76 2.01
N LYS A 47 -9.10 4.94 0.69
CA LYS A 47 -9.19 6.26 0.04
C LYS A 47 -10.54 6.91 0.28
N ILE A 48 -11.63 6.17 0.10
CA ILE A 48 -12.99 6.64 0.37
C ILE A 48 -13.12 7.08 1.83
N THR A 49 -12.56 6.32 2.77
CA THR A 49 -12.58 6.65 4.20
C THR A 49 -11.85 7.98 4.49
N LEU A 50 -10.68 8.21 3.89
CA LEU A 50 -9.97 9.49 4.04
C LEU A 50 -10.76 10.66 3.45
N GLN A 51 -11.36 10.48 2.28
CA GLN A 51 -12.21 11.50 1.67
C GLN A 51 -13.40 11.84 2.57
N ALA A 52 -14.09 10.83 3.10
CA ALA A 52 -15.21 11.02 4.02
C ALA A 52 -14.81 11.74 5.33
N ILE A 53 -13.58 11.52 5.83
CA ILE A 53 -13.05 12.26 6.97
C ILE A 53 -12.85 13.74 6.60
N VAL A 54 -12.26 14.02 5.46
CA VAL A 54 -12.07 15.39 4.96
C VAL A 54 -13.39 16.11 4.77
N ASP A 55 -14.38 15.45 4.17
CA ASP A 55 -15.71 16.04 3.95
C ASP A 55 -16.40 16.39 5.27
N LYS A 56 -16.28 15.53 6.30
CA LYS A 56 -16.77 15.84 7.66
C LYS A 56 -16.05 17.02 8.30
N LEU A 57 -14.73 17.13 8.10
CA LEU A 57 -13.97 18.26 8.63
C LEU A 57 -14.34 19.56 7.91
N ARG A 58 -14.55 19.52 6.59
CA ARG A 58 -15.03 20.64 5.79
C ARG A 58 -16.39 21.15 6.25
N GLN A 59 -17.34 20.25 6.53
CA GLN A 59 -18.64 20.63 7.10
C GLN A 59 -18.51 21.44 8.40
N ARG A 60 -17.47 21.18 9.19
CA ARG A 60 -17.26 21.87 10.48
C ARG A 60 -16.42 23.14 10.36
N TRP A 61 -15.45 23.20 9.44
CA TRP A 61 -14.44 24.27 9.39
C TRP A 61 -14.47 25.12 8.11
N GLY A 62 -15.25 24.71 7.10
CA GLY A 62 -15.37 25.35 5.80
C GLY A 62 -14.56 24.62 4.71
N ASP A 63 -15.12 24.55 3.50
CA ASP A 63 -14.58 23.77 2.37
C ASP A 63 -13.16 24.18 1.98
N GLU A 64 -12.85 25.48 1.99
CA GLU A 64 -11.57 26.00 1.51
C GLU A 64 -10.41 25.83 2.49
N ARG A 65 -10.69 25.46 3.76
CA ARG A 65 -9.63 25.32 4.77
C ARG A 65 -8.96 23.95 4.76
N ILE A 66 -9.57 22.97 4.11
CA ILE A 66 -9.12 21.57 4.16
C ILE A 66 -9.12 20.99 2.76
N SER A 67 -7.96 20.48 2.35
CA SER A 67 -7.77 19.80 1.07
C SER A 67 -7.12 18.43 1.30
N ILE A 68 -7.32 17.54 0.33
CA ILE A 68 -6.67 16.23 0.28
C ILE A 68 -6.28 15.93 -1.16
N THR A 69 -5.10 15.35 -1.33
CA THR A 69 -4.62 14.82 -2.60
C THR A 69 -4.35 13.33 -2.41
N LEU A 70 -4.97 12.50 -3.24
CA LEU A 70 -4.83 11.05 -3.20
C LEU A 70 -4.11 10.60 -4.48
N SER A 71 -2.97 9.93 -4.33
CA SER A 71 -2.15 9.46 -5.45
C SER A 71 -1.75 8.00 -5.25
N ASP A 72 -1.76 7.24 -6.35
CA ASP A 72 -1.23 5.87 -6.41
C ASP A 72 0.30 5.90 -6.52
N ILE A 73 0.98 4.99 -5.80
CA ILE A 73 2.45 4.92 -5.79
C ILE A 73 2.93 3.69 -6.55
N TYR A 74 2.48 2.50 -6.15
CA TYR A 74 2.77 1.23 -6.82
C TYR A 74 1.67 0.22 -6.50
N ASP A 75 1.51 -0.77 -7.37
CA ASP A 75 0.55 -1.86 -7.20
C ASP A 75 1.22 -3.12 -6.63
N ASN A 76 0.39 -4.06 -6.19
CA ASN A 76 0.85 -5.41 -5.86
C ASN A 76 1.44 -6.06 -7.12
N VAL A 77 2.61 -6.68 -6.99
CA VAL A 77 3.30 -7.35 -8.11
C VAL A 77 2.54 -8.58 -8.63
N LYS A 78 1.73 -9.22 -7.76
CA LYS A 78 1.14 -10.54 -8.01
C LYS A 78 0.33 -10.60 -9.31
N PRO A 79 -0.62 -9.70 -9.60
CA PRO A 79 -1.42 -9.76 -10.84
C PRO A 79 -0.55 -9.70 -12.10
N ALA A 80 0.53 -8.91 -12.07
CA ALA A 80 1.45 -8.81 -13.20
C ALA A 80 2.31 -10.07 -13.33
N LEU A 81 2.78 -10.64 -12.21
CA LEU A 81 3.59 -11.86 -12.18
C LEU A 81 2.79 -13.12 -12.56
N ASP A 82 1.49 -13.16 -12.28
CA ASP A 82 0.61 -14.27 -12.66
C ASP A 82 0.54 -14.48 -14.18
N ASN A 83 0.88 -13.46 -14.99
CA ASN A 83 1.05 -13.58 -16.45
C ASN A 83 2.32 -14.34 -16.87
N TYR A 84 3.25 -14.60 -15.93
CA TYR A 84 4.54 -15.24 -16.16
C TYR A 84 4.76 -16.44 -15.22
N PRO A 85 3.87 -17.46 -15.24
CA PRO A 85 3.89 -18.55 -14.25
C PRO A 85 5.15 -19.42 -14.29
N GLY A 86 5.93 -19.37 -15.37
CA GLY A 86 7.19 -20.09 -15.51
C GLY A 86 8.30 -19.57 -14.58
N ILE A 87 8.30 -18.27 -14.25
CA ILE A 87 9.37 -17.64 -13.47
C ILE A 87 9.42 -18.25 -12.06
N MET A 88 8.29 -18.22 -11.35
CA MET A 88 8.23 -18.75 -9.99
C MET A 88 8.45 -20.26 -9.96
N LYS A 89 7.97 -21.00 -10.97
CA LYS A 89 8.22 -22.45 -11.08
C LYS A 89 9.72 -22.73 -11.20
N ASN A 90 10.43 -21.99 -12.05
CA ASN A 90 11.86 -22.16 -12.27
C ASN A 90 12.66 -21.86 -11.00
N VAL A 91 12.34 -20.76 -10.29
CA VAL A 91 12.99 -20.41 -9.02
C VAL A 91 12.79 -21.50 -7.98
N VAL A 92 11.54 -21.96 -7.79
CA VAL A 92 11.22 -23.03 -6.83
C VAL A 92 11.95 -24.34 -7.18
N GLN A 93 11.99 -24.70 -8.47
CA GLN A 93 12.69 -25.90 -8.92
C GLN A 93 14.21 -25.79 -8.71
N ALA A 94 14.82 -24.64 -9.01
CA ALA A 94 16.24 -24.41 -8.79
C ALA A 94 16.60 -24.52 -7.30
N MET A 95 15.80 -23.95 -6.39
CA MET A 95 15.99 -24.09 -4.95
C MET A 95 15.92 -25.57 -4.51
N ARG A 96 14.92 -26.31 -4.99
CA ARG A 96 14.76 -27.74 -4.67
C ARG A 96 15.92 -28.59 -5.17
N ASN A 97 16.42 -28.31 -6.38
CA ASN A 97 17.59 -29.03 -6.94
C ASN A 97 18.85 -28.86 -6.07
N LEU A 98 18.94 -27.75 -5.33
CA LEU A 98 20.04 -27.47 -4.40
C LEU A 98 19.73 -27.94 -2.96
N GLY A 99 18.63 -28.66 -2.73
CA GLY A 99 18.20 -29.08 -1.40
C GLY A 99 17.70 -27.94 -0.51
N ILE A 100 17.39 -26.77 -1.07
CA ILE A 100 16.90 -25.60 -0.34
C ILE A 100 15.38 -25.63 -0.29
N THR A 101 14.80 -25.61 0.91
CA THR A 101 13.34 -25.49 1.09
C THR A 101 12.88 -24.05 0.79
N PRO A 102 12.01 -23.84 -0.21
CA PRO A 102 11.47 -22.50 -0.50
C PRO A 102 10.62 -21.99 0.67
N LYS A 103 10.82 -20.71 1.04
CA LYS A 103 10.06 -20.03 2.10
C LYS A 103 9.41 -18.76 1.51
N PRO A 104 8.21 -18.86 0.93
CA PRO A 104 7.55 -17.68 0.38
C PRO A 104 7.21 -16.71 1.52
N LEU A 105 7.63 -15.46 1.37
CA LEU A 105 7.36 -14.38 2.32
C LEU A 105 6.41 -13.36 1.69
N ILE A 106 5.56 -12.77 2.53
CA ILE A 106 4.68 -11.69 2.12
C ILE A 106 5.45 -10.37 2.25
N MET A 107 5.69 -9.69 1.13
CA MET A 107 6.28 -8.35 1.15
C MET A 107 5.23 -7.32 1.54
N ARG A 108 5.35 -6.74 2.74
CA ARG A 108 4.45 -5.67 3.26
C ARG A 108 4.94 -4.26 2.90
N GLY A 109 5.45 -4.10 1.69
CA GLY A 109 6.06 -2.86 1.21
C GLY A 109 6.39 -2.91 -0.28
N GLY A 110 6.90 -1.80 -0.80
CA GLY A 110 7.34 -1.66 -2.17
C GLY A 110 8.80 -2.06 -2.31
N TYR A 111 9.14 -2.60 -3.46
CA TYR A 111 10.50 -2.85 -3.92
C TYR A 111 10.54 -2.61 -5.43
N ASP A 112 11.71 -2.52 -6.05
CA ASP A 112 11.82 -2.14 -7.46
C ASP A 112 10.95 -3.00 -8.38
N GLY A 113 10.84 -4.31 -8.11
CA GLY A 113 9.99 -5.20 -8.89
C GLY A 113 8.49 -4.93 -8.79
N SER A 114 8.00 -4.30 -7.73
CA SER A 114 6.60 -3.83 -7.65
C SER A 114 6.29 -2.71 -8.64
N VAL A 115 7.31 -1.99 -9.12
CA VAL A 115 7.18 -0.91 -10.12
C VAL A 115 7.55 -1.41 -11.52
N ILE A 116 8.55 -2.29 -11.62
CA ILE A 116 9.11 -2.77 -12.89
C ILE A 116 8.26 -3.89 -13.50
N THR A 117 7.77 -4.84 -12.69
CA THR A 117 6.99 -5.99 -13.20
C THR A 117 5.71 -5.58 -13.91
N PRO A 118 4.89 -4.63 -13.38
CA PRO A 118 3.70 -4.16 -14.10
C PRO A 118 4.02 -3.48 -15.44
N LYS A 119 5.26 -3.01 -15.64
CA LYS A 119 5.73 -2.41 -16.90
C LYS A 119 6.23 -3.45 -17.92
N GLY A 120 6.05 -4.74 -17.64
CA GLY A 120 6.36 -5.83 -18.56
C GLY A 120 7.73 -6.48 -18.37
N LEU A 121 8.47 -6.15 -17.30
CA LEU A 121 9.74 -6.79 -16.95
C LEU A 121 9.65 -7.43 -15.56
N PRO A 122 9.25 -8.71 -15.45
CA PRO A 122 9.10 -9.35 -14.15
C PRO A 122 10.43 -9.54 -13.42
N THR A 123 10.47 -9.11 -12.16
CA THR A 123 11.66 -9.18 -11.28
C THR A 123 11.29 -9.53 -9.85
#